data_AF-A0A0G1KCH9-F1
#
_entry.id   AF-A0A0G1KCH9-F1
#
_cell.length_a   1.000
_cell.length_b   1.000
_cell.length_c   1.000
_cell.angle_alpha   90.00
_cell.angle_beta   90.00
_cell.angle_gamma   90.00
#
_symmetry.space_group_name_H-M   'P 1'
#
loop_
_entity.id
_entity.type
_entity.pdbx_description
1 polymer ?
#
loop_
_entity_poly.entity_id
_entity_poly.type
_entity_poly.pdbx_seq_one_letter_code
_entity_poly.pdbx_strand_id
1 'polypeptide(L)'
;MAQVSRVRVGALVLGVLLLLFFVGQYVVTHNWVPGLKTTASSVPEADRNLRDYKSDAPKVDNRRPAAGNANVSLPSSEPTDKDLPQMRIKFWAWNAHMTIIYANGGLTTTRGSLMEKYGVGLTLERQDTTDQLRDELFKCAQELSGGRKDCSSGIHMTTLMGDQLGAQLAGWNEQFRKLGEDLIIENIGFGGRSDGEDAFLAPPAVKLDPQAARGLMVAAAPREGDQNIVFFWADQNDIPINVDQRTYDPNAINFRDAANYTQASELYNSKACEKRAEVKNGVRTGKTVDACVDSVTTWTPADVTATVGENARGGLVRIFSSHQNSSQMPNSVLGIKRWNKLNSQTVVNFLAAMTEAGDHLRTSNVALRKGAELSAQVYKEWGLSGGTDYFRDSYELFGGYMHKYYPNEVPTIEPYDQIANKTYIRAVAKLRKEAAEREATGVVRQFEKGEEITSESARASWKIEFETGQATFTPAALQTLEELRRVLSVAQNELVRIEGHTDNVGNPSFNQDLSERRAQAVRNWLQDQSRSTFPDNRLQVRGLGQNQPVADNSTPAGRARNRRVEIVLGR
;
A
#
# COMPACT_ATOMS: atom_id res chain seq x y z
N MET A 1 3.74 80.51 19.66
CA MET A 1 4.69 79.96 18.67
C MET A 1 5.06 78.46 18.89
N ALA A 2 4.29 77.67 19.66
CA ALA A 2 4.65 76.27 19.96
C ALA A 2 3.93 75.20 19.12
N GLN A 3 3.08 75.59 18.16
CA GLN A 3 2.25 74.64 17.39
C GLN A 3 2.81 74.34 15.98
N VAL A 4 3.82 75.08 15.52
CA VAL A 4 4.40 74.95 14.18
C VAL A 4 5.59 73.96 14.14
N SER A 5 6.20 73.61 15.28
CA SER A 5 7.38 72.73 15.32
C SER A 5 7.06 71.23 15.27
N ARG A 6 5.93 70.77 15.83
CA ARG A 6 5.59 69.33 15.85
C ARG A 6 5.16 68.77 14.49
N VAL A 7 4.53 69.59 13.63
CA VAL A 7 4.12 69.17 12.28
C VAL A 7 5.33 68.97 11.37
N ARG A 8 6.38 69.78 11.51
CA ARG A 8 7.62 69.64 10.71
C ARG A 8 8.44 68.41 11.09
N VAL A 9 8.47 68.02 12.37
CA VAL A 9 9.20 66.80 12.82
C VAL A 9 8.46 65.53 12.37
N GLY A 10 7.12 65.50 12.44
CA GLY A 10 6.33 64.36 11.96
C GLY A 10 6.45 64.14 10.45
N ALA A 11 6.45 65.21 9.65
CA ALA A 11 6.65 65.13 8.20
C ALA A 11 8.08 64.69 7.84
N LEU A 12 9.09 65.10 8.61
CA LEU A 12 10.48 64.70 8.36
C LEU A 12 10.70 63.20 8.68
N VAL A 13 10.12 62.70 9.77
CA VAL A 13 10.22 61.27 10.15
C VAL A 13 9.46 60.39 9.15
N LEU A 14 8.28 60.82 8.70
CA LEU A 14 7.52 60.10 7.68
C LEU A 14 8.24 60.11 6.31
N GLY A 15 8.88 61.23 5.96
CA GLY A 15 9.70 61.35 4.75
C GLY A 15 10.93 60.44 4.78
N VAL A 16 11.62 60.35 5.92
CA VAL A 16 12.78 59.45 6.09
C VAL A 16 12.36 57.98 6.08
N LEU A 17 11.23 57.62 6.70
CA LEU A 17 10.72 56.25 6.66
C LEU A 17 10.24 55.83 5.27
N LEU A 18 9.59 56.73 4.51
CA LEU A 18 9.23 56.49 3.11
C LEU A 18 10.48 56.37 2.23
N LEU A 19 11.50 57.22 2.44
CA LEU A 19 12.75 57.13 1.70
C LEU A 19 13.48 55.81 2.00
N LEU A 20 13.53 55.37 3.26
CA LEU A 20 14.11 54.08 3.64
C LEU A 20 13.29 52.90 3.12
N PHE A 21 11.97 53.02 3.04
CA PHE A 21 11.10 52.02 2.43
C PHE A 21 11.33 51.90 0.92
N PHE A 22 11.44 53.02 0.20
CA PHE A 22 11.72 53.03 -1.23
C PHE A 22 13.16 52.63 -1.56
N VAL A 23 14.14 53.01 -0.74
CA VAL A 23 15.53 52.54 -0.88
C VAL A 23 15.63 51.05 -0.54
N GLY A 24 14.92 50.56 0.48
CA GLY A 24 14.83 49.13 0.79
C GLY A 24 14.18 48.32 -0.34
N GLN A 25 13.07 48.82 -0.90
CA GLN A 25 12.44 48.24 -2.08
C GLN A 25 13.36 48.30 -3.31
N TYR A 26 14.09 49.40 -3.51
CA TYR A 26 15.02 49.56 -4.64
C TYR A 26 16.22 48.61 -4.53
N VAL A 27 16.79 48.45 -3.33
CA VAL A 27 17.90 47.51 -3.06
C VAL A 27 17.48 46.05 -3.21
N VAL A 28 16.26 45.71 -2.80
CA VAL A 28 15.69 44.35 -2.98
C VAL A 28 15.35 44.09 -4.45
N THR A 29 14.83 45.07 -5.18
CA THR A 29 14.46 44.92 -6.60
C THR A 29 15.67 44.97 -7.55
N HIS A 30 16.76 45.65 -7.17
CA HIS A 30 17.95 45.83 -8.02
C HIS A 30 19.18 45.04 -7.54
N ASN A 31 19.02 44.14 -6.56
CA ASN A 31 19.97 43.08 -6.19
C ASN A 31 21.39 43.58 -5.85
N TRP A 32 21.48 44.69 -5.11
CA TRP A 32 22.73 45.43 -4.84
C TRP A 32 23.56 44.95 -3.63
N VAL A 33 23.22 43.80 -3.02
CA VAL A 33 24.03 43.19 -1.95
C VAL A 33 24.89 42.06 -2.55
N PRO A 34 26.22 42.21 -2.63
CA PRO A 34 27.10 41.15 -3.10
C PRO A 34 27.37 40.16 -1.95
N GLY A 35 27.00 38.89 -2.15
CA GLY A 35 27.48 37.77 -1.33
C GLY A 35 26.46 37.16 -0.36
N LEU A 36 25.45 36.48 -0.92
CA LEU A 36 24.85 35.23 -0.41
C LEU A 36 23.84 34.76 -1.46
N LYS A 37 24.34 34.13 -2.52
CA LYS A 37 23.48 33.36 -3.43
C LYS A 37 23.41 31.94 -2.90
N THR A 38 22.37 31.67 -2.12
CA THR A 38 21.74 30.35 -2.15
C THR A 38 21.36 30.10 -3.60
N THR A 39 21.89 29.05 -4.21
CA THR A 39 21.34 28.54 -5.46
C THR A 39 19.96 28.01 -5.13
N ALA A 40 18.92 28.81 -5.40
CA ALA A 40 17.59 28.30 -5.58
C ALA A 40 17.67 27.13 -6.56
N SER A 41 17.06 26.00 -6.21
CA SER A 41 16.87 24.90 -7.16
C SER A 41 16.20 25.48 -8.39
N SER A 42 16.94 25.53 -9.51
CA SER A 42 16.38 25.93 -10.78
C SER A 42 15.52 24.77 -11.27
N VAL A 43 14.26 24.72 -10.82
CA VAL A 43 13.20 24.16 -11.64
C VAL A 43 13.13 25.06 -12.88
N PRO A 44 13.29 24.53 -14.10
CA PRO A 44 13.15 25.32 -15.32
C PRO A 44 11.85 26.15 -15.26
N GLU A 45 11.93 27.38 -15.72
CA GLU A 45 10.85 28.39 -15.71
C GLU A 45 9.77 28.06 -16.75
N ALA A 46 9.23 26.84 -16.66
CA ALA A 46 8.13 26.31 -17.45
C ALA A 46 7.18 25.57 -16.51
N ASP A 47 6.53 26.31 -15.61
CA ASP A 47 5.16 26.01 -15.14
C ASP A 47 4.72 27.03 -14.07
N ARG A 48 4.44 28.25 -14.51
CA ARG A 48 3.69 29.24 -13.69
C ARG A 48 2.17 29.15 -13.87
N ASN A 49 1.65 28.06 -14.45
CA ASN A 49 0.20 27.85 -14.66
C ASN A 49 -0.41 26.75 -13.77
N LEU A 50 0.13 26.51 -12.57
CA LEU A 50 -0.44 25.52 -11.64
C LEU A 50 -1.69 25.98 -10.89
N ARG A 51 -2.12 27.25 -11.04
CA ARG A 51 -3.43 27.72 -10.52
C ARG A 51 -4.61 27.45 -11.46
N ASP A 52 -4.34 27.15 -12.73
CA ASP A 52 -5.35 26.81 -13.75
C ASP A 52 -5.23 25.36 -14.25
N TYR A 53 -4.45 24.51 -13.57
CA TYR A 53 -4.37 23.09 -13.89
C TYR A 53 -5.66 22.38 -13.46
N LYS A 54 -6.70 22.44 -14.31
CA LYS A 54 -7.77 21.45 -14.28
C LYS A 54 -7.13 20.14 -14.73
N SER A 55 -7.04 19.18 -13.80
CA SER A 55 -6.49 17.87 -14.11
C SER A 55 -7.33 17.20 -15.19
N ASP A 56 -6.83 17.16 -16.42
CA ASP A 56 -7.33 16.26 -17.45
C ASP A 56 -6.86 14.80 -17.20
N ALA A 57 -6.19 14.55 -16.08
CA ALA A 57 -6.00 13.21 -15.56
C ALA A 57 -7.38 12.58 -15.31
N PRO A 58 -7.67 11.39 -15.89
CA PRO A 58 -8.88 10.66 -15.54
C PRO A 58 -8.92 10.52 -14.02
N LYS A 59 -10.08 10.75 -13.40
CA LYS A 59 -10.30 10.36 -12.00
C LYS A 59 -9.95 8.87 -11.90
N VAL A 60 -8.79 8.56 -11.35
CA VAL A 60 -8.38 7.18 -11.12
C VAL A 60 -9.31 6.64 -10.04
N ASP A 61 -10.10 5.64 -10.41
CA ASP A 61 -10.93 4.91 -9.48
C ASP A 61 -10.00 4.15 -8.52
N ASN A 62 -9.87 4.63 -7.28
CA ASN A 62 -9.09 3.97 -6.22
C ASN A 62 -9.77 2.69 -5.68
N ARG A 63 -10.87 2.22 -6.29
CA ARG A 63 -11.42 0.90 -6.00
C ARG A 63 -10.42 -0.16 -6.45
N ARG A 64 -9.84 -0.88 -5.49
CA ARG A 64 -9.11 -2.13 -5.75
C ARG A 64 -10.02 -3.01 -6.63
N PRO A 65 -9.60 -3.41 -7.85
CA PRO A 65 -10.33 -4.44 -8.57
C PRO A 65 -10.36 -5.69 -7.68
N ALA A 66 -11.54 -6.28 -7.52
CA ALA A 66 -11.67 -7.51 -6.74
C ALA A 66 -10.77 -8.59 -7.36
N ALA A 67 -9.92 -9.22 -6.56
CA ALA A 67 -9.12 -10.36 -7.00
C ALA A 67 -10.08 -11.47 -7.48
N GLY A 68 -10.11 -11.71 -8.79
CA GLY A 68 -10.84 -12.81 -9.42
C GLY A 68 -9.97 -14.08 -9.49
N ASN A 69 -10.57 -15.24 -9.71
CA ASN A 69 -9.79 -16.46 -9.94
C ASN A 69 -9.30 -16.49 -11.40
N ALA A 70 -8.39 -15.59 -11.78
CA ALA A 70 -7.67 -15.76 -13.04
C ALA A 70 -6.85 -17.06 -12.94
N ASN A 71 -6.93 -17.93 -13.96
CA ASN A 71 -6.10 -19.14 -14.07
C ASN A 71 -4.64 -18.73 -14.24
N VAL A 72 -3.98 -18.45 -13.13
CA VAL A 72 -2.56 -18.12 -13.05
C VAL A 72 -1.78 -19.41 -12.78
N SER A 73 -0.79 -19.68 -13.61
CA SER A 73 0.15 -20.78 -13.34
C SER A 73 0.97 -20.41 -12.10
N LEU A 74 1.03 -21.33 -11.13
CA LEU A 74 1.76 -21.11 -9.89
C LEU A 74 3.16 -21.71 -9.97
N PRO A 75 4.17 -21.06 -9.37
CA PRO A 75 5.50 -21.65 -9.24
C PRO A 75 5.43 -22.93 -8.39
N SER A 76 6.18 -23.94 -8.81
CA SER A 76 6.42 -25.15 -8.01
C SER A 76 7.42 -24.89 -6.88
N SER A 77 7.62 -25.88 -6.01
CA SER A 77 8.67 -25.87 -4.98
C SER A 77 10.04 -26.33 -5.50
N GLU A 78 10.12 -26.81 -6.74
CA GLU A 78 11.31 -27.47 -7.27
C GLU A 78 12.21 -26.45 -7.98
N PRO A 79 13.53 -26.45 -7.74
CA PRO A 79 14.45 -25.58 -8.47
C PRO A 79 14.32 -25.74 -9.99
N THR A 80 14.53 -24.66 -10.73
CA THR A 80 14.66 -24.71 -12.20
C THR A 80 15.79 -25.67 -12.60
N ASP A 81 15.56 -26.47 -13.63
CA ASP A 81 16.58 -27.30 -14.29
C ASP A 81 17.21 -26.59 -15.50
N LYS A 82 16.67 -25.42 -15.88
CA LYS A 82 17.20 -24.58 -16.95
C LYS A 82 18.48 -23.87 -16.52
N ASP A 83 19.45 -23.83 -17.42
CA ASP A 83 20.64 -22.97 -17.31
C ASP A 83 20.26 -21.52 -17.67
N LEU A 84 20.08 -20.69 -16.64
CA LEU A 84 19.59 -19.32 -16.76
C LEU A 84 20.65 -18.31 -16.29
N PRO A 85 20.76 -17.11 -16.88
CA PRO A 85 21.58 -16.02 -16.37
C PRO A 85 21.25 -15.73 -14.90
N GLN A 86 22.24 -15.83 -14.01
CA GLN A 86 22.03 -15.76 -12.57
C GLN A 86 22.17 -14.34 -12.03
N MET A 87 21.15 -13.89 -11.29
CA MET A 87 21.12 -12.66 -10.53
C MET A 87 21.11 -12.96 -9.04
N ARG A 88 21.53 -11.98 -8.25
CA ARG A 88 21.58 -12.06 -6.78
C ARG A 88 21.03 -10.76 -6.25
N ILE A 89 20.02 -10.87 -5.39
CA ILE A 89 19.38 -9.73 -4.74
C ILE A 89 19.35 -9.98 -3.24
N LYS A 90 19.90 -9.02 -2.50
CA LYS A 90 19.69 -8.93 -1.06
C LYS A 90 18.70 -7.83 -0.74
N PHE A 91 17.79 -8.08 0.20
CA PHE A 91 16.77 -7.13 0.60
C PHE A 91 16.31 -7.36 2.04
N TRP A 92 15.78 -6.31 2.65
CA TRP A 92 15.20 -6.31 3.99
C TRP A 92 13.84 -7.01 4.01
N ALA A 93 13.41 -7.55 5.16
CA ALA A 93 12.07 -8.14 5.25
C ALA A 93 10.96 -7.08 5.19
N TRP A 94 10.10 -7.16 4.17
CA TRP A 94 8.98 -6.23 3.97
C TRP A 94 7.94 -6.78 2.97
N ASN A 95 6.66 -6.63 3.27
CA ASN A 95 5.55 -7.17 2.48
C ASN A 95 5.57 -6.78 1.00
N ALA A 96 6.09 -5.60 0.67
CA ALA A 96 6.15 -5.17 -0.73
C ALA A 96 7.04 -6.08 -1.60
N HIS A 97 7.99 -6.84 -1.03
CA HIS A 97 8.82 -7.78 -1.77
C HIS A 97 8.06 -9.02 -2.27
N MET A 98 6.80 -9.22 -1.86
CA MET A 98 5.99 -10.37 -2.29
C MET A 98 5.93 -10.51 -3.81
N THR A 99 6.03 -9.39 -4.55
CA THR A 99 6.14 -9.38 -6.02
C THR A 99 7.38 -10.13 -6.53
N ILE A 100 8.57 -9.82 -5.99
CA ILE A 100 9.84 -10.44 -6.41
C ILE A 100 9.88 -11.90 -5.95
N ILE A 101 9.44 -12.16 -4.71
CA ILE A 101 9.40 -13.50 -4.13
C ILE A 101 8.46 -14.42 -4.93
N TYR A 102 7.26 -13.96 -5.25
CA TYR A 102 6.29 -14.70 -6.06
C TYR A 102 6.79 -14.90 -7.50
N ALA A 103 7.35 -13.86 -8.12
CA ALA A 103 7.91 -13.97 -9.46
C ALA A 103 9.00 -15.03 -9.56
N ASN A 104 9.85 -15.13 -8.53
CA ASN A 104 10.93 -16.11 -8.46
C ASN A 104 10.47 -17.52 -8.06
N GLY A 105 9.37 -17.61 -7.32
CA GLY A 105 8.85 -18.87 -6.78
C GLY A 105 9.54 -19.34 -5.50
N GLY A 106 10.43 -18.53 -4.91
CA GLY A 106 11.15 -18.86 -3.68
C GLY A 106 12.48 -18.12 -3.55
N LEU A 107 13.38 -18.68 -2.71
CA LEU A 107 14.74 -18.16 -2.51
C LEU A 107 15.61 -18.30 -3.77
N THR A 108 15.38 -19.34 -4.55
CA THR A 108 15.99 -19.56 -5.86
C THR A 108 14.89 -19.73 -6.89
N THR A 109 15.19 -19.47 -8.16
CA THR A 109 14.22 -19.65 -9.25
C THR A 109 13.70 -21.08 -9.29
N THR A 110 12.38 -21.24 -9.27
CA THR A 110 11.73 -22.55 -9.32
C THR A 110 11.03 -22.82 -10.66
N ARG A 111 10.77 -24.10 -10.95
CA ARG A 111 10.02 -24.53 -12.13
C ARG A 111 8.62 -23.94 -12.15
N GLY A 112 8.21 -23.41 -13.29
CA GLY A 112 6.92 -22.74 -13.49
C GLY A 112 6.84 -21.32 -12.92
N SER A 113 7.94 -20.78 -12.38
CA SER A 113 7.99 -19.39 -11.92
C SER A 113 8.01 -18.40 -13.09
N LEU A 114 7.64 -17.14 -12.82
CA LEU A 114 7.71 -16.09 -13.83
C LEU A 114 9.17 -15.75 -14.19
N MET A 115 10.09 -15.82 -13.22
CA MET A 115 11.52 -15.67 -13.50
C MET A 115 12.01 -16.76 -14.47
N GLU A 116 11.62 -18.02 -14.27
CA GLU A 116 11.92 -19.10 -15.23
C GLU A 116 11.25 -18.88 -16.60
N LYS A 117 9.99 -18.42 -16.63
CA LYS A 117 9.25 -18.08 -17.87
C LYS A 117 9.98 -17.02 -18.69
N TYR A 118 10.49 -15.98 -18.03
CA TYR A 118 11.22 -14.89 -18.67
C TYR A 118 12.73 -15.17 -18.82
N GLY A 119 13.20 -16.35 -18.43
CA GLY A 119 14.59 -16.77 -18.63
C GLY A 119 15.59 -16.05 -17.72
N VAL A 120 15.21 -15.78 -16.47
CA VAL A 120 16.07 -15.18 -15.45
C VAL A 120 16.25 -16.18 -14.31
N GLY A 121 17.49 -16.45 -13.95
CA GLY A 121 17.84 -17.12 -12.69
C GLY A 121 18.08 -16.07 -11.61
N LEU A 122 17.52 -16.26 -10.43
CA LEU A 122 17.56 -15.29 -9.36
C LEU A 122 17.66 -15.97 -8.00
N THR A 123 18.65 -15.54 -7.23
CA THR A 123 18.82 -15.89 -5.81
C THR A 123 18.49 -14.69 -4.94
N LEU A 124 17.62 -14.92 -3.96
CA LEU A 124 17.13 -13.97 -2.98
C LEU A 124 17.74 -14.29 -1.62
N GLU A 125 18.25 -13.27 -0.93
CA GLU A 125 18.77 -13.41 0.43
C GLU A 125 18.33 -12.21 1.28
N ARG A 126 17.99 -12.47 2.54
CA ARG A 126 17.58 -11.41 3.47
C ARG A 126 18.78 -10.64 4.00
N GLN A 127 18.68 -9.32 4.05
CA GLN A 127 19.63 -8.42 4.67
C GLN A 127 18.92 -7.16 5.16
N ASP A 128 18.82 -7.00 6.47
CA ASP A 128 18.02 -5.93 7.10
C ASP A 128 18.81 -4.64 7.37
N THR A 129 20.09 -4.59 6.98
CA THR A 129 20.96 -3.43 7.22
C THR A 129 21.28 -2.72 5.92
N THR A 130 20.85 -1.45 5.80
CA THR A 130 21.07 -0.62 4.61
C THR A 130 22.56 -0.46 4.25
N ASP A 131 23.44 -0.30 5.24
CA ASP A 131 24.89 -0.24 5.00
C ASP A 131 25.46 -1.54 4.42
N GLN A 132 24.97 -2.69 4.88
CA GLN A 132 25.42 -3.98 4.35
C GLN A 132 24.91 -4.19 2.91
N LEU A 133 23.69 -3.73 2.58
CA LEU A 133 23.19 -3.74 1.20
C LEU A 133 24.07 -2.91 0.26
N ARG A 134 24.48 -1.71 0.70
CA ARG A 134 25.44 -0.87 -0.04
C ARG A 134 26.74 -1.60 -0.28
N ASP A 135 27.33 -2.19 0.76
CA ASP A 135 28.63 -2.84 0.68
C ASP A 135 28.60 -4.06 -0.25
N GLU A 136 27.49 -4.81 -0.26
CA GLU A 136 27.27 -5.92 -1.19
C GLU A 136 27.16 -5.47 -2.65
N LEU A 137 26.50 -4.33 -2.93
CA LEU A 137 26.51 -3.72 -4.27
C LEU A 137 27.91 -3.22 -4.64
N PHE A 138 28.63 -2.63 -3.69
CA PHE A 138 29.94 -2.05 -3.92
C PHE A 138 30.97 -3.11 -4.32
N LYS A 139 30.91 -4.31 -3.72
CA LYS A 139 31.71 -5.47 -4.12
C LYS A 139 31.53 -5.78 -5.61
N CYS A 140 30.29 -5.83 -6.10
CA CYS A 140 30.02 -6.06 -7.52
C CYS A 140 30.56 -4.91 -8.40
N ALA A 141 30.36 -3.66 -7.98
CA ALA A 141 30.86 -2.49 -8.72
C ALA A 141 32.40 -2.46 -8.84
N GLN A 142 33.14 -2.90 -7.81
CA GLN A 142 34.60 -3.04 -7.87
C GLN A 142 35.04 -4.03 -8.94
N GLU A 143 34.35 -5.17 -9.08
CA GLU A 143 34.66 -6.17 -10.09
C GLU A 143 34.41 -5.65 -11.51
N LEU A 144 33.32 -4.91 -11.71
CA LEU A 144 32.98 -4.24 -12.96
C LEU A 144 33.93 -3.08 -13.30
N SER A 145 34.45 -2.39 -12.28
CA SER A 145 35.52 -1.40 -12.43
C SER A 145 36.81 -2.03 -12.95
N GLY A 146 37.09 -3.28 -12.57
CA GLY A 146 38.22 -4.07 -13.05
C GLY A 146 38.06 -4.61 -14.48
N GLY A 147 37.00 -4.25 -15.20
CA GLY A 147 36.77 -4.65 -16.59
C GLY A 147 35.96 -5.93 -16.78
N ARG A 148 35.47 -6.55 -15.71
CA ARG A 148 34.55 -7.68 -15.83
C ARG A 148 33.18 -7.22 -16.37
N LYS A 149 32.50 -8.13 -17.07
CA LYS A 149 31.14 -7.90 -17.59
C LYS A 149 30.05 -8.30 -16.59
N ASP A 150 30.43 -9.06 -15.58
CA ASP A 150 29.56 -9.58 -14.54
C ASP A 150 30.35 -9.72 -13.23
N CYS A 151 29.66 -9.90 -12.10
CA CYS A 151 30.28 -10.04 -10.80
C CYS A 151 30.00 -11.41 -10.15
N SER A 152 31.04 -11.98 -9.55
CA SER A 152 30.97 -13.20 -8.74
C SER A 152 30.76 -12.89 -7.26
N SER A 153 31.15 -11.69 -6.83
CA SER A 153 31.08 -11.25 -5.44
C SER A 153 29.97 -10.21 -5.25
N GLY A 154 29.31 -10.25 -4.09
CA GLY A 154 28.25 -9.31 -3.77
C GLY A 154 26.96 -9.56 -4.57
N ILE A 155 26.18 -8.50 -4.76
CA ILE A 155 24.86 -8.55 -5.38
C ILE A 155 24.77 -7.65 -6.60
N HIS A 156 23.88 -8.02 -7.53
CA HIS A 156 23.62 -7.27 -8.75
C HIS A 156 22.64 -6.12 -8.50
N MET A 157 21.66 -6.38 -7.63
CA MET A 157 20.60 -5.45 -7.29
C MET A 157 20.20 -5.57 -5.82
N THR A 158 19.54 -4.55 -5.32
CA THR A 158 18.86 -4.54 -4.02
C THR A 158 17.54 -3.78 -4.14
N THR A 159 16.78 -3.73 -3.07
CA THR A 159 15.56 -2.94 -2.98
C THR A 159 15.57 -2.02 -1.77
N LEU A 160 15.03 -0.81 -1.92
CA LEU A 160 14.88 0.18 -0.84
C LEU A 160 13.53 0.90 -0.93
N MET A 161 13.11 1.49 0.19
CA MET A 161 11.95 2.38 0.26
C MET A 161 12.19 3.65 -0.58
N GLY A 162 11.21 4.02 -1.40
CA GLY A 162 11.35 5.13 -2.34
C GLY A 162 11.53 6.51 -1.68
N ASP A 163 10.98 6.74 -0.50
CA ASP A 163 11.11 8.02 0.21
C ASP A 163 12.47 8.22 0.89
N GLN A 164 13.20 7.14 1.19
CA GLN A 164 14.60 7.22 1.61
C GLN A 164 15.57 7.36 0.44
N LEU A 165 15.11 7.05 -0.77
CA LEU A 165 16.00 6.79 -1.90
C LEU A 165 16.85 7.99 -2.30
N GLY A 166 16.28 9.19 -2.30
CA GLY A 166 16.99 10.40 -2.72
C GLY A 166 18.23 10.68 -1.84
N ALA A 167 18.06 10.64 -0.52
CA ALA A 167 19.15 10.86 0.42
C ALA A 167 20.18 9.72 0.40
N GLN A 168 19.72 8.47 0.36
CA GLN A 168 20.60 7.30 0.34
C GLN A 168 21.47 7.26 -0.93
N LEU A 169 20.85 7.44 -2.10
CA LEU A 169 21.60 7.44 -3.37
C LEU A 169 22.57 8.60 -3.49
N ALA A 170 22.30 9.75 -2.87
CA ALA A 170 23.25 10.87 -2.86
C ALA A 170 24.58 10.45 -2.20
N GLY A 171 24.52 9.84 -1.02
CA GLY A 171 25.70 9.36 -0.30
C GLY A 171 26.35 8.13 -0.96
N TRP A 172 25.56 7.16 -1.40
CA TRP A 172 26.09 5.97 -2.05
C TRP A 172 26.79 6.33 -3.36
N ASN A 173 26.14 7.09 -4.24
CA ASN A 173 26.72 7.41 -5.55
C ASN A 173 27.96 8.31 -5.46
N GLU A 174 28.14 9.08 -4.39
CA GLU A 174 29.43 9.74 -4.15
C GLU A 174 30.58 8.73 -4.03
N GLN A 175 30.35 7.60 -3.36
CA GLN A 175 31.34 6.54 -3.22
C GLN A 175 31.51 5.74 -4.53
N PHE A 176 30.41 5.35 -5.18
CA PHE A 176 30.46 4.54 -6.41
C PHE A 176 31.08 5.30 -7.60
N ARG A 177 30.90 6.64 -7.69
CA ARG A 177 31.56 7.46 -8.73
C ARG A 177 33.08 7.37 -8.66
N LYS A 178 33.67 7.08 -7.50
CA LYS A 178 35.13 6.88 -7.36
C LYS A 178 35.63 5.65 -8.12
N LEU A 179 34.76 4.69 -8.41
CA LEU A 179 35.06 3.52 -9.26
C LEU A 179 34.82 3.81 -10.75
N GLY A 180 33.88 4.70 -11.06
CA GLY A 180 33.60 5.16 -12.43
C GLY A 180 32.23 5.84 -12.55
N GLU A 181 32.12 6.77 -13.51
CA GLU A 181 30.88 7.56 -13.73
C GLU A 181 29.66 6.73 -14.14
N ASP A 182 29.87 5.55 -14.73
CA ASP A 182 28.82 4.61 -15.10
C ASP A 182 28.63 3.47 -14.10
N LEU A 183 29.33 3.50 -12.96
CA LEU A 183 29.18 2.51 -11.87
C LEU A 183 28.25 2.97 -10.76
N ILE A 184 27.57 4.11 -10.94
CA ILE A 184 26.55 4.58 -10.01
C ILE A 184 25.37 3.61 -9.91
N ILE A 185 24.70 3.66 -8.76
CA ILE A 185 23.41 3.00 -8.52
C ILE A 185 22.29 3.84 -9.13
N GLU A 186 21.41 3.17 -9.87
CA GLU A 186 20.21 3.75 -10.45
C GLU A 186 18.97 2.94 -10.05
N ASN A 187 17.83 3.62 -10.01
CA ASN A 187 16.53 2.96 -9.87
C ASN A 187 16.02 2.54 -11.23
N ILE A 188 15.70 1.25 -11.39
CA ILE A 188 15.26 0.65 -12.65
C ILE A 188 13.78 0.25 -12.65
N GLY A 189 13.08 0.38 -11.52
CA GLY A 189 11.68 0.01 -11.43
C GLY A 189 11.17 -0.11 -10.01
N PHE A 190 9.90 -0.49 -9.89
CA PHE A 190 9.24 -0.65 -8.61
C PHE A 190 8.50 -1.98 -8.52
N GLY A 191 8.47 -2.59 -7.33
CA GLY A 191 7.83 -3.88 -7.10
C GLY A 191 7.02 -3.90 -5.82
N GLY A 192 5.79 -3.40 -5.84
CA GLY A 192 4.95 -3.24 -4.65
C GLY A 192 5.15 -1.90 -3.94
N ARG A 193 4.43 -1.69 -2.83
CA ARG A 193 4.41 -0.44 -2.06
C ARG A 193 3.91 -0.67 -0.63
N SER A 194 4.20 0.26 0.28
CA SER A 194 3.61 0.31 1.63
C SER A 194 2.09 0.57 1.54
N ASP A 195 1.29 -0.06 2.39
CA ASP A 195 -0.18 0.10 2.43
C ASP A 195 -0.72 0.17 3.86
N GLY A 196 -0.12 1.06 4.65
CA GLY A 196 -0.57 1.43 5.98
C GLY A 196 0.30 0.93 7.12
N GLU A 197 1.41 0.25 6.86
CA GLU A 197 2.29 -0.23 7.94
C GLU A 197 2.98 0.92 8.70
N ASP A 198 3.43 1.96 7.99
CA ASP A 198 4.09 3.12 8.57
C ASP A 198 3.04 4.16 9.00
N ALA A 199 3.12 4.66 10.24
CA ALA A 199 2.06 5.46 10.82
C ALA A 199 2.56 6.60 11.70
N PHE A 200 2.02 7.80 11.49
CA PHE A 200 2.07 8.88 12.47
C PHE A 200 0.90 8.77 13.45
N LEU A 201 1.25 8.53 14.72
CA LEU A 201 0.34 8.41 15.84
C LEU A 201 0.48 9.64 16.75
N ALA A 202 -0.64 10.31 16.99
CA ALA A 202 -0.68 11.51 17.82
C ALA A 202 -1.98 11.57 18.65
N PRO A 203 -2.08 12.49 19.62
CA PRO A 203 -3.31 12.67 20.40
C PRO A 203 -4.54 12.94 19.50
N PRO A 204 -5.75 12.51 19.91
CA PRO A 204 -6.99 12.68 19.14
C PRO A 204 -7.27 14.12 18.69
N ALA A 205 -6.83 15.12 19.45
CA ALA A 205 -6.97 16.53 19.10
C ALA A 205 -6.36 16.86 17.73
N VAL A 206 -5.24 16.22 17.36
CA VAL A 206 -4.56 16.43 16.07
C VAL A 206 -5.41 15.96 14.90
N LYS A 207 -6.24 14.93 15.11
CA LYS A 207 -7.14 14.41 14.08
C LYS A 207 -8.34 15.34 13.84
N LEU A 208 -8.75 16.06 14.89
CA LEU A 208 -9.84 17.03 14.84
C LEU A 208 -9.37 18.37 14.28
N ASP A 209 -8.17 18.79 14.69
CA ASP A 209 -7.50 20.01 14.23
C ASP A 209 -6.01 19.72 14.00
N PRO A 210 -5.55 19.66 12.75
CA PRO A 210 -4.14 19.44 12.41
C PRO A 210 -3.19 20.43 13.10
N GLN A 211 -3.65 21.67 13.35
CA GLN A 211 -2.83 22.71 13.96
C GLN A 211 -2.49 22.41 15.42
N ALA A 212 -3.24 21.52 16.08
CA ALA A 212 -2.93 21.01 17.41
C ALA A 212 -1.64 20.16 17.44
N ALA A 213 -1.03 19.88 16.29
CA ALA A 213 0.28 19.23 16.23
C ALA A 213 1.47 20.15 16.58
N ARG A 214 1.26 21.48 16.61
CA ARG A 214 2.33 22.42 17.01
C ARG A 214 2.74 22.18 18.46
N GLY A 215 4.05 22.16 18.70
CA GLY A 215 4.64 21.88 19.99
C GLY A 215 4.71 20.39 20.33
N LEU A 216 4.18 19.50 19.49
CA LEU A 216 4.34 18.06 19.72
C LEU A 216 5.79 17.66 19.64
N MET A 217 6.12 16.64 20.43
CA MET A 217 7.41 15.98 20.47
C MET A 217 7.22 14.55 19.97
N VAL A 218 7.64 14.29 18.74
CA VAL A 218 7.46 13.01 18.05
C VAL A 218 8.72 12.17 18.21
N ALA A 219 8.59 10.97 18.78
CA ALA A 219 9.66 9.97 18.72
C ALA A 219 9.68 9.32 17.33
N ALA A 220 10.85 9.27 16.70
CA ALA A 220 11.02 8.75 15.34
C ALA A 220 12.42 8.18 15.13
N ALA A 221 12.55 7.15 14.28
CA ALA A 221 13.84 6.78 13.71
C ALA A 221 14.26 7.88 12.71
N PRO A 222 15.40 8.56 12.93
CA PRO A 222 15.77 9.74 12.16
C PRO A 222 16.19 9.37 10.75
N ARG A 223 15.76 10.17 9.76
CA ARG A 223 16.07 10.01 8.32
C ARG A 223 15.53 8.70 7.72
N GLU A 224 14.57 8.08 8.38
CA GLU A 224 13.84 6.92 7.88
C GLU A 224 12.46 7.32 7.35
N GLY A 225 11.78 6.36 6.73
CA GLY A 225 10.48 6.55 6.12
C GLY A 225 9.40 6.96 7.13
N ASP A 226 9.51 6.44 8.35
CA ASP A 226 8.65 6.81 9.47
C ASP A 226 8.66 8.33 9.74
N GLN A 227 9.83 8.96 9.70
CA GLN A 227 9.95 10.40 9.89
C GLN A 227 9.37 11.18 8.71
N ASN A 228 9.59 10.69 7.49
CA ASN A 228 9.09 11.33 6.27
C ASN A 228 7.56 11.39 6.21
N ILE A 229 6.85 10.43 6.81
CA ILE A 229 5.38 10.49 6.94
C ILE A 229 4.92 11.74 7.68
N VAL A 230 5.62 12.11 8.75
CA VAL A 230 5.29 13.32 9.52
C VAL A 230 5.63 14.56 8.71
N PHE A 231 6.76 14.55 7.98
CA PHE A 231 7.16 15.65 7.11
C PHE A 231 6.12 15.93 6.03
N PHE A 232 5.71 14.88 5.31
CA PHE A 232 4.68 14.98 4.28
C PHE A 232 3.36 15.48 4.86
N TRP A 233 2.88 14.87 5.95
CA TRP A 233 1.61 15.27 6.55
C TRP A 233 1.64 16.72 7.07
N ALA A 234 2.73 17.15 7.71
CA ALA A 234 2.88 18.50 8.23
C ALA A 234 2.91 19.56 7.12
N ASP A 235 3.61 19.28 6.02
CA ASP A 235 3.65 20.14 4.83
C ASP A 235 2.26 20.34 4.22
N GLN A 236 1.48 19.27 4.07
CA GLN A 236 0.09 19.34 3.57
C GLN A 236 -0.86 20.12 4.48
N ASN A 237 -0.45 20.43 5.71
CA ASN A 237 -1.27 21.14 6.70
C ASN A 237 -0.64 22.48 7.15
N ASP A 238 0.38 22.98 6.45
CA ASP A 238 1.09 24.23 6.76
C ASP A 238 1.62 24.28 8.22
N ILE A 239 2.17 23.16 8.70
CA ILE A 239 2.73 23.02 10.05
C ILE A 239 4.26 23.02 9.97
N PRO A 240 4.94 24.00 10.61
CA PRO A 240 6.39 24.03 10.66
C PRO A 240 6.98 22.77 11.33
N ILE A 241 8.19 22.40 10.93
CA ILE A 241 8.96 21.31 11.55
C ILE A 241 10.27 21.86 12.09
N ASN A 242 10.56 21.53 13.34
CA ASN A 242 11.86 21.73 13.94
C ASN A 242 12.71 20.46 13.80
N VAL A 243 13.66 20.51 12.87
CA VAL A 243 14.62 19.41 12.63
C VAL A 243 15.82 19.43 13.59
N ASP A 244 16.00 20.49 14.37
CA ASP A 244 17.09 20.55 15.35
C ASP A 244 16.71 19.80 16.64
N GLN A 245 17.31 18.63 16.80
CA GLN A 245 17.11 17.72 17.93
C GLN A 245 17.55 18.28 19.28
N ARG A 246 18.24 19.42 19.32
CA ARG A 246 18.70 20.04 20.58
C ARG A 246 17.77 21.15 21.06
N THR A 247 16.81 21.55 20.24
CA THR A 247 15.92 22.66 20.51
C THR A 247 14.46 22.22 20.49
N TYR A 248 13.61 23.10 21.00
CA TYR A 248 12.16 22.93 21.03
C TYR A 248 11.52 24.20 20.49
N ASP A 249 10.71 24.10 19.43
CA ASP A 249 9.89 25.20 18.93
C ASP A 249 8.41 24.91 19.23
N PRO A 250 7.73 25.72 20.05
CA PRO A 250 6.32 25.52 20.37
C PRO A 250 5.39 25.73 19.16
N ASN A 251 5.87 26.33 18.07
CA ASN A 251 5.08 26.57 16.85
C ASN A 251 5.33 25.52 15.76
N ALA A 252 6.16 24.51 16.05
CA ALA A 252 6.54 23.47 15.10
C ALA A 252 6.32 22.07 15.70
N ILE A 253 6.31 21.05 14.85
CA ILE A 253 6.50 19.66 15.29
C ILE A 253 7.99 19.45 15.58
N ASN A 254 8.30 18.87 16.73
CA ASN A 254 9.65 18.59 17.22
C ASN A 254 9.93 17.08 17.21
N PHE A 255 11.21 16.69 17.14
CA PHE A 255 11.61 15.29 17.04
C PHE A 255 12.57 14.84 18.14
N ARG A 256 12.32 13.64 18.68
CA ARG A 256 13.24 12.88 19.52
C ARG A 256 13.72 11.68 18.73
N ASP A 257 15.03 11.57 18.58
CA ASP A 257 15.62 10.44 17.87
C ASP A 257 15.45 9.14 18.67
N ALA A 258 15.01 8.11 17.96
CA ALA A 258 15.07 6.73 18.37
C ALA A 258 16.06 5.98 17.46
N ALA A 259 16.73 4.96 18.00
CA ALA A 259 17.64 4.09 17.28
C ALA A 259 16.92 3.23 16.23
N ASN A 260 15.62 2.95 16.45
CA ASN A 260 14.75 2.21 15.54
C ASN A 260 13.27 2.46 15.89
N TYR A 261 12.38 1.95 15.05
CA TYR A 261 10.92 2.07 15.18
C TYR A 261 10.37 1.50 16.51
N THR A 262 10.97 0.44 17.06
CA THR A 262 10.58 -0.14 18.36
C THR A 262 10.91 0.80 19.52
N GLN A 263 12.13 1.34 19.55
CA GLN A 263 12.54 2.29 20.59
C GLN A 263 11.70 3.58 20.53
N ALA A 264 11.23 3.98 19.35
CA ALA A 264 10.33 5.14 19.24
C ALA A 264 9.06 4.96 20.08
N SER A 265 8.46 3.76 20.05
CA SER A 265 7.28 3.41 20.86
C SER A 265 7.61 3.31 22.36
N GLU A 266 8.79 2.80 22.73
CA GLU A 266 9.25 2.76 24.12
C GLU A 266 9.42 4.16 24.72
N LEU A 267 9.99 5.10 23.95
CA LEU A 267 10.15 6.50 24.36
C LEU A 267 8.79 7.18 24.60
N TYR A 268 7.80 6.87 23.78
CA TYR A 268 6.43 7.36 23.97
C TYR A 268 5.78 6.77 25.25
N ASN A 269 5.84 5.44 25.39
CA ASN A 269 5.20 4.72 26.50
C ASN A 269 5.81 5.11 27.85
N SER A 270 7.12 5.33 27.91
CA SER A 270 7.82 5.81 29.11
C SER A 270 7.64 7.31 29.38
N LYS A 271 6.95 8.06 28.51
CA LYS A 271 6.84 9.52 28.55
C LYS A 271 8.23 10.16 28.69
N ALA A 272 9.18 9.71 27.87
CA ALA A 272 10.56 10.15 27.97
C ALA A 272 10.64 11.68 27.76
N CYS A 273 11.19 12.39 28.74
CA CYS A 273 11.40 13.83 28.69
C CYS A 273 12.88 14.18 28.62
N GLU A 274 13.21 15.33 28.07
CA GLU A 274 14.55 15.92 28.13
C GLU A 274 14.50 17.44 28.07
N LYS A 275 15.53 18.09 28.65
CA LYS A 275 15.64 19.54 28.65
C LYS A 275 16.14 20.04 27.31
N ARG A 276 15.37 20.91 26.66
CA ARG A 276 15.75 21.55 25.39
C ARG A 276 15.66 23.07 25.48
N ALA A 277 16.55 23.75 24.77
CA ALA A 277 16.46 25.20 24.63
C ALA A 277 15.27 25.55 23.73
N GLU A 278 14.41 26.45 24.21
CA GLU A 278 13.29 26.94 23.41
C GLU A 278 13.80 27.88 22.32
N VAL A 279 13.31 27.66 21.10
CA VAL A 279 13.53 28.53 19.95
C VAL A 279 12.20 29.02 19.40
N LYS A 280 12.21 30.19 18.77
CA LYS A 280 11.08 30.71 18.00
C LYS A 280 11.63 31.28 16.70
N ASN A 281 11.20 30.73 15.57
CA ASN A 281 11.73 31.09 14.24
C ASN A 281 13.27 30.93 14.17
N GLY A 282 13.80 29.87 14.77
CA GLY A 282 15.24 29.57 14.80
C GLY A 282 16.08 30.42 15.78
N VAL A 283 15.47 31.33 16.55
CA VAL A 283 16.17 32.16 17.54
C VAL A 283 15.87 31.66 18.95
N ARG A 284 16.91 31.46 19.76
CA ARG A 284 16.77 31.05 21.17
C ARG A 284 16.01 32.11 21.97
N THR A 285 15.05 31.68 22.77
CA THR A 285 14.26 32.58 23.64
C THR A 285 14.92 32.78 25.01
N GLY A 286 15.96 32.00 25.33
CA GLY A 286 16.60 31.96 26.65
C GLY A 286 15.89 31.06 27.65
N LYS A 287 14.74 30.48 27.28
CA LYS A 287 14.02 29.50 28.10
C LYS A 287 14.51 28.08 27.83
N THR A 288 14.38 27.24 28.84
CA THR A 288 14.56 25.79 28.74
C THR A 288 13.23 25.13 29.04
N VAL A 289 12.85 24.17 28.21
CA VAL A 289 11.59 23.42 28.30
C VAL A 289 11.92 21.96 28.57
N ASP A 290 11.16 21.33 29.47
CA ASP A 290 11.13 19.87 29.61
C ASP A 290 10.26 19.31 28.48
N ALA A 291 10.89 18.95 27.36
CA ALA A 291 10.23 18.42 26.18
C ALA A 291 10.00 16.92 26.34
N CYS A 292 8.74 16.52 26.50
CA CYS A 292 8.34 15.12 26.70
C CYS A 292 7.76 14.53 25.43
N VAL A 293 8.05 13.27 25.13
CA VAL A 293 7.45 12.58 23.98
C VAL A 293 5.95 12.41 24.20
N ASP A 294 5.17 12.90 23.23
CA ASP A 294 3.70 12.89 23.26
C ASP A 294 3.08 12.27 22.01
N SER A 295 3.91 11.94 21.02
CA SER A 295 3.53 11.31 19.77
C SER A 295 4.64 10.39 19.28
N VAL A 296 4.32 9.50 18.35
CA VAL A 296 5.29 8.57 17.77
C VAL A 296 5.01 8.40 16.28
N THR A 297 6.06 8.22 15.50
CA THR A 297 5.96 7.66 14.15
C THR A 297 6.74 6.35 14.10
N THR A 298 6.10 5.30 13.60
CA THR A 298 6.60 3.94 13.72
C THR A 298 5.94 3.01 12.71
N TRP A 299 6.52 1.81 12.57
CA TRP A 299 6.10 0.73 11.69
C TRP A 299 5.41 -0.42 12.47
N THR A 300 4.46 -1.11 11.84
CA THR A 300 3.81 -2.29 12.45
C THR A 300 4.80 -3.43 12.69
N PRO A 301 4.95 -3.97 13.92
CA PRO A 301 3.96 -3.96 15.01
C PRO A 301 4.20 -2.93 16.13
N ALA A 302 5.17 -2.03 16.03
CA ALA A 302 5.46 -1.09 17.11
C ALA A 302 4.39 0.00 17.27
N ASP A 303 3.56 0.22 16.25
CA ASP A 303 2.33 1.03 16.35
C ASP A 303 1.30 0.40 17.31
N VAL A 304 1.18 -0.94 17.29
CA VAL A 304 0.38 -1.73 18.21
C VAL A 304 0.93 -1.54 19.62
N THR A 305 2.24 -1.72 19.86
CA THR A 305 2.81 -1.58 21.21
C THR A 305 2.72 -0.16 21.80
N ALA A 306 2.63 0.87 20.96
CA ALA A 306 2.39 2.25 21.40
C ALA A 306 0.92 2.52 21.78
N THR A 307 -0.02 1.73 21.26
CA THR A 307 -1.48 2.00 21.38
C THR A 307 -2.22 0.97 22.23
N VAL A 308 -1.80 -0.29 22.17
CA VAL A 308 -2.43 -1.44 22.81
C VAL A 308 -1.36 -2.41 23.34
N GLY A 309 -1.42 -2.74 24.63
CA GLY A 309 -0.45 -3.58 25.32
C GLY A 309 -0.39 -3.26 26.79
N GLU A 310 0.12 -4.17 27.61
CA GLU A 310 0.16 -4.02 29.08
C GLU A 310 0.96 -2.78 29.52
N ASN A 311 2.01 -2.44 28.78
CA ASN A 311 2.85 -1.25 29.00
C ASN A 311 2.53 -0.07 28.07
N ALA A 312 1.44 -0.14 27.29
CA ALA A 312 1.08 0.92 26.37
C ALA A 312 0.49 2.11 27.15
N ARG A 313 1.03 3.30 26.95
CA ARG A 313 0.48 4.54 27.55
C ARG A 313 -0.93 4.84 27.00
N GLY A 314 -1.22 4.39 25.77
CA GLY A 314 -2.49 4.63 25.09
C GLY A 314 -2.75 6.10 24.80
N GLY A 315 -3.92 6.43 24.25
CA GLY A 315 -4.29 7.83 23.99
C GLY A 315 -3.72 8.43 22.71
N LEU A 316 -3.14 7.61 21.83
CA LEU A 316 -2.84 7.99 20.45
C LEU A 316 -3.89 7.45 19.49
N VAL A 317 -4.11 8.18 18.41
CA VAL A 317 -4.85 7.72 17.24
C VAL A 317 -3.98 7.88 16.00
N ARG A 318 -4.27 7.07 14.99
CA ARG A 318 -3.64 7.20 13.68
C ARG A 318 -4.11 8.48 12.99
N ILE A 319 -3.16 9.38 12.75
CA ILE A 319 -3.36 10.66 12.07
C ILE A 319 -3.18 10.49 10.58
N PHE A 320 -2.07 9.86 10.20
CA PHE A 320 -1.69 9.62 8.81
C PHE A 320 -0.90 8.32 8.73
N SER A 321 -1.05 7.57 7.64
CA SER A 321 -0.22 6.41 7.36
C SER A 321 0.06 6.30 5.88
N SER A 322 0.97 5.38 5.54
CA SER A 322 1.27 5.06 4.14
C SER A 322 0.05 4.53 3.36
N HIS A 323 -1.08 4.23 4.01
CA HIS A 323 -2.33 3.89 3.31
C HIS A 323 -2.89 5.11 2.55
N GLN A 324 -2.89 6.29 3.19
CA GLN A 324 -3.39 7.53 2.59
C GLN A 324 -2.43 8.08 1.52
N ASN A 325 -1.13 7.79 1.62
CA ASN A 325 -0.13 8.12 0.60
C ASN A 325 0.73 6.90 0.25
N SER A 326 0.11 5.92 -0.38
CA SER A 326 0.78 4.66 -0.74
C SER A 326 1.80 4.82 -1.87
N SER A 327 1.89 6.00 -2.48
CA SER A 327 2.92 6.36 -3.47
C SER A 327 4.19 6.92 -2.82
N GLN A 328 4.18 7.20 -1.51
CA GLN A 328 5.35 7.69 -0.77
C GLN A 328 6.45 6.63 -0.70
N MET A 329 6.07 5.38 -0.46
CA MET A 329 7.00 4.27 -0.18
C MET A 329 6.83 3.15 -1.20
N PRO A 330 7.14 3.39 -2.48
CA PRO A 330 7.23 2.31 -3.44
C PRO A 330 8.49 1.49 -3.14
N ASN A 331 8.40 0.18 -3.38
CA ASN A 331 9.54 -0.70 -3.29
C ASN A 331 10.43 -0.53 -4.52
N SER A 332 11.50 0.24 -4.37
CA SER A 332 12.37 0.65 -5.48
C SER A 332 13.44 -0.40 -5.73
N VAL A 333 13.59 -0.83 -6.99
CA VAL A 333 14.64 -1.77 -7.40
C VAL A 333 15.87 -1.00 -7.86
N LEU A 334 17.00 -1.26 -7.21
CA LEU A 334 18.25 -0.56 -7.41
C LEU A 334 19.30 -1.48 -8.02
N GLY A 335 19.96 -1.04 -9.09
CA GLY A 335 21.03 -1.77 -9.75
C GLY A 335 22.20 -0.89 -10.14
N ILE A 336 23.33 -1.50 -10.48
CA ILE A 336 24.54 -0.79 -10.93
C ILE A 336 24.38 -0.48 -12.42
N LYS A 337 24.44 0.81 -12.78
CA LYS A 337 24.18 1.30 -14.15
C LYS A 337 24.98 0.58 -15.23
N ARG A 338 26.29 0.36 -15.03
CA ARG A 338 27.13 -0.40 -15.97
C ARG A 338 26.65 -1.83 -16.13
N TRP A 339 26.33 -2.52 -15.03
CA TRP A 339 25.82 -3.90 -15.08
C TRP A 339 24.49 -3.96 -15.84
N ASN A 340 23.56 -3.06 -15.52
CA ASN A 340 22.26 -2.97 -16.18
C ASN A 340 22.40 -2.78 -17.68
N LYS A 341 23.31 -1.91 -18.10
CA LYS A 341 23.60 -1.66 -19.52
C LYS A 341 24.18 -2.90 -20.22
N LEU A 342 25.11 -3.60 -19.57
CA LEU A 342 25.76 -4.79 -20.12
C LEU A 342 24.81 -6.00 -20.17
N ASN A 343 23.83 -6.07 -19.27
CA ASN A 343 22.89 -7.18 -19.10
C ASN A 343 21.43 -6.75 -19.33
N SER A 344 21.22 -5.79 -20.23
CA SER A 344 19.91 -5.12 -20.43
C SER A 344 18.76 -6.08 -20.72
N GLN A 345 18.98 -7.14 -21.49
CA GLN A 345 17.94 -8.14 -21.73
C GLN A 345 17.52 -8.86 -20.45
N THR A 346 18.47 -9.26 -19.61
CA THR A 346 18.20 -9.88 -18.31
C THR A 346 17.43 -8.92 -17.40
N VAL A 347 17.80 -7.64 -17.39
CA VAL A 347 17.08 -6.59 -16.63
C VAL A 347 15.63 -6.46 -17.11
N VAL A 348 15.40 -6.37 -18.42
CA VAL A 348 14.05 -6.26 -18.99
C VAL A 348 13.21 -7.49 -18.65
N ASN A 349 13.78 -8.69 -18.77
CA ASN A 349 13.11 -9.94 -18.44
C ASN A 349 12.74 -10.02 -16.95
N PHE A 350 13.64 -9.59 -16.07
CA PHE A 350 13.40 -9.50 -14.63
C PHE A 350 12.23 -8.55 -14.31
N LEU A 351 12.23 -7.35 -14.89
CA LEU A 351 11.15 -6.37 -14.68
C LEU A 351 9.81 -6.84 -15.27
N ALA A 352 9.83 -7.54 -16.40
CA ALA A 352 8.62 -8.15 -16.98
C ALA A 352 8.02 -9.21 -16.06
N ALA A 353 8.85 -10.11 -15.51
CA ALA A 353 8.43 -11.10 -14.53
C ALA A 353 7.82 -10.46 -13.28
N MET A 354 8.44 -9.39 -12.76
CA MET A 354 7.91 -8.64 -11.62
C MET A 354 6.58 -7.96 -11.93
N THR A 355 6.44 -7.37 -13.11
CA THR A 355 5.22 -6.65 -13.50
C THR A 355 4.05 -7.62 -13.60
N GLU A 356 4.24 -8.77 -14.26
CA GLU A 356 3.24 -9.84 -14.34
C GLU A 356 2.92 -10.44 -12.96
N ALA A 357 3.93 -10.63 -12.10
CA ALA A 357 3.70 -11.04 -10.71
C ALA A 357 2.81 -10.05 -9.96
N GLY A 358 3.05 -8.75 -10.14
CA GLY A 358 2.23 -7.71 -9.52
C GLY A 358 0.77 -7.81 -9.96
N ASP A 359 0.53 -8.07 -11.24
CA ASP A 359 -0.83 -8.30 -11.75
C ASP A 359 -1.45 -9.55 -11.13
N HIS A 360 -0.74 -10.68 -11.11
CA HIS A 360 -1.21 -11.92 -10.49
C HIS A 360 -1.61 -11.72 -9.03
N LEU A 361 -0.76 -11.07 -8.23
CA LEU A 361 -1.00 -10.84 -6.81
C LEU A 361 -2.19 -9.91 -6.55
N ARG A 362 -2.42 -8.93 -7.43
CA ARG A 362 -3.56 -8.01 -7.32
C ARG A 362 -4.86 -8.66 -7.78
N THR A 363 -4.79 -9.51 -8.80
CA THR A 363 -5.98 -10.03 -9.46
C THR A 363 -6.35 -11.44 -9.08
N SER A 364 -5.53 -12.22 -8.35
CA SER A 364 -5.81 -13.62 -7.99
C SER A 364 -5.55 -13.94 -6.52
N ASN A 365 -6.60 -14.43 -5.83
CA ASN A 365 -6.50 -14.87 -4.43
C ASN A 365 -5.57 -16.09 -4.27
N VAL A 366 -5.52 -16.96 -5.27
CA VAL A 366 -4.65 -18.14 -5.25
C VAL A 366 -3.18 -17.71 -5.37
N ALA A 367 -2.86 -16.77 -6.27
CA ALA A 367 -1.53 -16.17 -6.35
C ALA A 367 -1.18 -15.42 -5.06
N LEU A 368 -2.12 -14.65 -4.49
CA LEU A 368 -1.90 -13.94 -3.23
C LEU A 368 -1.56 -14.90 -2.08
N ARG A 369 -2.30 -16.01 -1.94
CA ARG A 369 -2.00 -17.06 -0.94
C ARG A 369 -0.64 -17.70 -1.17
N LYS A 370 -0.30 -18.00 -2.43
CA LYS A 370 1.01 -18.58 -2.77
C LYS A 370 2.15 -17.60 -2.49
N GLY A 371 1.99 -16.33 -2.84
CA GLY A 371 2.94 -15.27 -2.52
C GLY A 371 3.16 -15.13 -1.02
N ALA A 372 2.10 -15.20 -0.21
CA ALA A 372 2.20 -15.18 1.25
C ALA A 372 2.93 -16.43 1.81
N GLU A 373 2.67 -17.62 1.26
CA GLU A 373 3.40 -18.85 1.62
C GLU A 373 4.90 -18.72 1.32
N LEU A 374 5.25 -18.25 0.12
CA LEU A 374 6.63 -18.03 -0.28
C LEU A 374 7.32 -16.94 0.56
N SER A 375 6.60 -15.86 0.87
CA SER A 375 7.09 -14.79 1.76
C SER A 375 7.48 -15.36 3.13
N ALA A 376 6.61 -16.17 3.73
CA ALA A 376 6.89 -16.82 5.01
C ALA A 376 8.09 -17.78 4.95
N GLN A 377 8.32 -18.45 3.81
CA GLN A 377 9.51 -19.29 3.60
C GLN A 377 10.79 -18.45 3.49
N VAL A 378 10.75 -17.35 2.73
CA VAL A 378 11.90 -16.45 2.53
C VAL A 378 12.27 -15.74 3.83
N TYR A 379 11.29 -15.26 4.58
CA TYR A 379 11.50 -14.57 5.87
C TYR A 379 11.61 -15.51 7.06
N LYS A 380 11.30 -16.79 6.84
CA LYS A 380 11.45 -17.88 7.79
C LYS A 380 10.67 -17.67 9.11
N GLU A 381 9.53 -16.98 9.06
CA GLU A 381 8.80 -16.37 10.20
C GLU A 381 8.40 -17.31 11.36
N TRP A 382 8.49 -18.63 11.19
CA TRP A 382 8.19 -19.65 12.21
C TRP A 382 9.35 -20.63 12.46
N GLY A 383 10.52 -20.38 11.87
CA GLY A 383 11.67 -21.30 11.89
C GLY A 383 11.37 -22.69 11.33
N LEU A 384 10.30 -22.87 10.53
CA LEU A 384 9.86 -24.18 10.02
C LEU A 384 10.85 -24.82 9.02
N SER A 385 11.73 -24.00 8.44
CA SER A 385 12.72 -24.35 7.42
C SER A 385 14.13 -23.83 7.76
N GLY A 386 14.48 -23.76 9.05
CA GLY A 386 15.83 -23.36 9.49
C GLY A 386 16.08 -21.85 9.42
N GLY A 387 15.18 -21.05 9.98
CA GLY A 387 15.37 -19.62 10.14
C GLY A 387 14.89 -19.05 11.45
N THR A 388 14.95 -17.73 11.54
CA THR A 388 14.60 -16.94 12.72
C THR A 388 13.18 -17.23 13.16
N ASP A 389 13.07 -17.91 14.29
CA ASP A 389 11.83 -18.29 14.91
C ASP A 389 11.45 -17.16 15.86
N TYR A 390 10.76 -16.13 15.34
CA TYR A 390 10.48 -14.91 16.10
C TYR A 390 9.75 -15.16 17.41
N PHE A 391 8.91 -16.19 17.45
CA PHE A 391 8.28 -16.61 18.70
C PHE A 391 9.31 -17.18 19.67
N ARG A 392 10.24 -18.04 19.22
CA ARG A 392 11.34 -18.56 20.05
C ARG A 392 12.21 -17.44 20.57
N ASP A 393 12.69 -16.58 19.67
CA ASP A 393 13.63 -15.52 20.02
C ASP A 393 13.00 -14.55 21.03
N SER A 394 11.73 -14.18 20.83
CA SER A 394 11.01 -13.33 21.78
C SER A 394 10.76 -14.05 23.11
N TYR A 395 10.30 -15.30 23.05
CA TYR A 395 9.95 -16.08 24.23
C TYR A 395 11.16 -16.36 25.13
N GLU A 396 12.29 -16.78 24.54
CA GLU A 396 13.51 -17.07 25.28
C GLU A 396 14.17 -15.79 25.80
N LEU A 397 14.21 -14.71 25.01
CA LEU A 397 14.83 -13.45 25.42
C LEU A 397 14.06 -12.77 26.55
N PHE A 398 12.76 -12.52 26.36
CA PHE A 398 11.95 -11.82 27.35
C PHE A 398 11.64 -12.70 28.56
N GLY A 399 11.43 -14.01 28.36
CA GLY A 399 11.36 -14.98 29.45
C GLY A 399 12.64 -14.95 30.29
N GLY A 400 13.82 -14.93 29.64
CA GLY A 400 15.11 -14.82 30.29
C GLY A 400 15.27 -13.53 31.11
N TYR A 401 14.79 -12.40 30.61
CA TYR A 401 14.74 -11.16 31.38
C TYR A 401 13.79 -11.27 32.58
N MET A 402 12.59 -11.82 32.41
CA MET A 402 11.64 -11.97 33.51
C MET A 402 12.16 -12.89 34.60
N HIS A 403 12.76 -14.04 34.25
CA HIS A 403 13.41 -14.92 35.22
C HIS A 403 14.58 -14.24 35.94
N LYS A 404 15.39 -13.47 35.21
CA LYS A 404 16.54 -12.74 35.78
C LYS A 404 16.13 -11.65 36.77
N TYR A 405 15.09 -10.88 36.46
CA TYR A 405 14.69 -9.71 37.25
C TYR A 405 13.60 -10.03 38.29
N TYR A 406 12.81 -11.10 38.08
CA TYR A 406 11.70 -11.51 38.94
C TYR A 406 11.76 -13.02 39.26
N PRO A 407 12.85 -13.53 39.87
CA PRO A 407 13.08 -14.97 40.04
C PRO A 407 12.07 -15.66 40.99
N ASN A 408 11.36 -14.90 41.83
CA ASN A 408 10.32 -15.46 42.71
C ASN A 408 8.96 -15.60 42.01
N GLU A 409 8.71 -14.80 40.97
CA GLU A 409 7.46 -14.79 40.20
C GLU A 409 7.58 -15.66 38.95
N VAL A 410 8.77 -15.68 38.34
CA VAL A 410 9.12 -16.53 37.19
C VAL A 410 10.32 -17.40 37.58
N PRO A 411 10.12 -18.45 38.41
CA PRO A 411 11.22 -19.27 38.92
C PRO A 411 11.84 -20.19 37.87
N THR A 412 11.11 -20.50 36.81
CA THR A 412 11.58 -21.28 35.65
C THR A 412 10.84 -20.81 34.41
N ILE A 413 11.48 -20.95 33.25
CA ILE A 413 10.84 -20.73 31.94
C ILE A 413 10.68 -22.10 31.29
N GLU A 414 9.48 -22.47 30.89
CA GLU A 414 9.24 -23.72 30.17
C GLU A 414 10.05 -23.73 28.87
N PRO A 415 10.81 -24.80 28.57
CA PRO A 415 11.60 -24.86 27.34
C PRO A 415 10.72 -24.65 26.11
N TYR A 416 11.18 -23.82 25.16
CA TYR A 416 10.40 -23.45 23.97
C TYR A 416 9.77 -24.65 23.25
N ASP A 417 10.52 -25.74 23.06
CA ASP A 417 10.04 -26.91 22.31
C ASP A 417 8.88 -27.65 23.01
N GLN A 418 8.62 -27.36 24.30
CA GLN A 418 7.47 -27.90 25.04
C GLN A 418 6.19 -27.05 24.87
N ILE A 419 6.34 -25.74 24.63
CA ILE A 419 5.21 -24.80 24.54
C ILE A 419 4.84 -24.46 23.09
N ALA A 420 5.81 -24.49 22.18
CA ALA A 420 5.62 -24.15 20.78
C ALA A 420 5.18 -25.38 19.98
N ASN A 421 3.89 -25.68 20.03
CA ASN A 421 3.34 -26.77 19.23
C ASN A 421 3.21 -26.39 17.74
N LYS A 422 4.27 -26.64 16.97
CA LYS A 422 4.29 -26.39 15.52
C LYS A 422 3.44 -27.36 14.70
N THR A 423 2.83 -28.37 15.32
CA THR A 423 1.99 -29.36 14.61
C THR A 423 0.80 -28.69 13.94
N TYR A 424 0.15 -27.74 14.62
CA TYR A 424 -1.00 -27.04 14.08
C TYR A 424 -0.62 -26.12 12.92
N ILE A 425 0.48 -25.36 13.01
CA ILE A 425 0.89 -24.48 11.90
C ILE A 425 1.40 -25.29 10.70
N ARG A 426 2.06 -26.43 10.93
CA ARG A 426 2.40 -27.40 9.87
C ARG A 426 1.16 -28.05 9.26
N ALA A 427 0.15 -28.37 10.07
CA ALA A 427 -1.14 -28.88 9.60
C ALA A 427 -1.90 -27.81 8.81
N VAL A 428 -1.89 -26.55 9.23
CA VAL A 428 -2.47 -25.43 8.47
C VAL A 428 -1.71 -25.22 7.16
N ALA A 429 -0.37 -25.29 7.16
CA ALA A 429 0.41 -25.22 5.92
C ALA A 429 0.07 -26.38 4.97
N LYS A 430 -0.08 -27.60 5.50
CA LYS A 430 -0.52 -28.79 4.74
C LYS A 430 -1.95 -28.63 4.21
N LEU A 431 -2.90 -28.20 5.05
CA LEU A 431 -4.29 -27.96 4.66
C LEU A 431 -4.39 -26.83 3.64
N ARG A 432 -3.58 -25.78 3.75
CA ARG A 432 -3.48 -24.70 2.76
C ARG A 432 -2.92 -25.20 1.44
N LYS A 433 -1.89 -26.05 1.47
CA LYS A 433 -1.36 -26.73 0.28
C LYS A 433 -2.43 -27.61 -0.37
N GLU A 434 -3.10 -28.46 0.41
CA GLU A 434 -4.19 -29.30 -0.07
C GLU A 434 -5.42 -28.49 -0.54
N ALA A 435 -5.68 -27.33 0.05
CA ALA A 435 -6.75 -26.43 -0.37
C ALA A 435 -6.38 -25.67 -1.65
N ALA A 436 -5.13 -25.25 -1.80
CA ALA A 436 -4.60 -24.65 -3.03
C ALA A 436 -4.53 -25.69 -4.15
N GLU A 437 -4.19 -26.94 -3.86
CA GLU A 437 -4.25 -28.07 -4.80
C GLU A 437 -5.71 -28.42 -5.16
N ARG A 438 -6.64 -28.32 -4.20
CA ARG A 438 -8.09 -28.45 -4.45
C ARG A 438 -8.69 -27.26 -5.21
N GLU A 439 -8.17 -26.06 -5.07
CA GLU A 439 -8.54 -24.87 -5.86
C GLU A 439 -7.91 -24.94 -7.27
N ALA A 440 -6.68 -25.44 -7.39
CA ALA A 440 -6.00 -25.67 -8.67
C ALA A 440 -6.60 -26.83 -9.47
N THR A 441 -7.21 -27.82 -8.78
CA THR A 441 -8.04 -28.88 -9.38
C THR A 441 -9.53 -28.54 -9.38
N GLY A 442 -9.90 -27.43 -8.76
CA GLY A 442 -11.28 -26.95 -8.63
C GLY A 442 -11.66 -26.18 -9.88
N VAL A 443 -12.19 -26.90 -10.87
CA VAL A 443 -12.81 -26.30 -12.05
C VAL A 443 -13.88 -25.30 -11.61
N VAL A 444 -13.56 -24.00 -11.65
CA VAL A 444 -14.60 -22.99 -11.90
C VAL A 444 -15.24 -23.44 -13.20
N ARG A 445 -16.50 -23.89 -13.14
CA ARG A 445 -17.22 -24.37 -14.32
C ARG A 445 -17.10 -23.30 -15.40
N GLN A 446 -16.43 -23.63 -16.50
CA GLN A 446 -16.47 -22.76 -17.67
C GLN A 446 -17.83 -22.95 -18.30
N PHE A 447 -18.60 -21.88 -18.35
CA PHE A 447 -19.91 -21.89 -18.98
C PHE A 447 -19.72 -21.80 -20.49
N GLU A 448 -20.24 -22.78 -21.21
CA GLU A 448 -20.12 -22.82 -22.67
C GLU A 448 -21.18 -21.92 -23.32
N LYS A 449 -20.84 -21.35 -24.48
CA LYS A 449 -21.79 -20.51 -25.23
C LYS A 449 -22.92 -21.39 -25.74
N GLY A 450 -24.14 -21.14 -25.26
CA GLY A 450 -25.35 -21.90 -25.65
C GLY A 450 -25.68 -23.07 -24.73
N GLU A 451 -24.95 -23.24 -23.62
CA GLU A 451 -25.32 -24.17 -22.55
C GLU A 451 -26.69 -23.78 -21.97
N GLU A 452 -27.62 -24.72 -21.83
CA GLU A 452 -28.96 -24.50 -21.26
C GLU A 452 -29.10 -25.22 -19.91
N ILE A 453 -29.91 -24.67 -19.00
CA ILE A 453 -30.26 -25.35 -17.76
C ILE A 453 -31.14 -26.57 -18.11
N THR A 454 -30.60 -27.77 -17.90
CA THR A 454 -31.28 -29.06 -18.10
C THR A 454 -31.91 -29.58 -16.80
N SER A 455 -31.40 -29.14 -15.65
CA SER A 455 -31.90 -29.47 -14.32
C SER A 455 -31.93 -28.22 -13.43
N GLU A 456 -33.11 -27.85 -12.92
CA GLU A 456 -33.26 -26.72 -11.98
C GLU A 456 -32.86 -27.15 -10.57
N SER A 457 -31.92 -26.45 -9.96
CA SER A 457 -31.50 -26.64 -8.56
C SER A 457 -32.32 -25.76 -7.61
N ALA A 458 -32.69 -24.56 -8.04
CA ALA A 458 -33.49 -23.61 -7.27
C ALA A 458 -34.21 -22.59 -8.16
N ARG A 459 -35.35 -22.07 -7.68
CA ARG A 459 -36.10 -20.98 -8.31
C ARG A 459 -36.61 -20.02 -7.24
N ALA A 460 -36.41 -18.72 -7.46
CA ALA A 460 -36.90 -17.68 -6.55
C ALA A 460 -37.44 -16.46 -7.30
N SER A 461 -38.48 -15.83 -6.76
CA SER A 461 -39.08 -14.61 -7.30
C SER A 461 -38.54 -13.38 -6.58
N TRP A 462 -38.10 -12.39 -7.35
CA TRP A 462 -37.51 -11.14 -6.87
C TRP A 462 -38.33 -9.93 -7.32
N LYS A 463 -38.64 -9.06 -6.36
CA LYS A 463 -39.35 -7.80 -6.61
C LYS A 463 -38.36 -6.71 -7.02
N ILE A 464 -38.00 -6.69 -8.30
CA ILE A 464 -37.14 -5.65 -8.88
C ILE A 464 -38.03 -4.57 -9.48
N GLU A 465 -37.92 -3.34 -8.97
CA GLU A 465 -38.75 -2.21 -9.41
C GLU A 465 -38.12 -1.45 -10.58
N PHE A 466 -38.95 -1.14 -11.57
CA PHE A 466 -38.55 -0.42 -12.78
C PHE A 466 -39.42 0.81 -12.97
N GLU A 467 -38.85 1.83 -13.61
CA GLU A 467 -39.61 2.97 -14.09
C GLU A 467 -40.74 2.54 -15.05
N THR A 468 -41.83 3.30 -15.05
CA THR A 468 -43.07 2.91 -15.76
C THR A 468 -42.81 2.73 -17.25
N GLY A 469 -43.18 1.57 -17.80
CA GLY A 469 -42.98 1.23 -19.21
C GLY A 469 -41.52 1.06 -19.65
N GLN A 470 -40.56 1.11 -18.73
CA GLN A 470 -39.13 1.10 -19.01
C GLN A 470 -38.41 -0.08 -18.35
N ALA A 471 -37.15 -0.28 -18.76
CA ALA A 471 -36.20 -1.21 -18.15
C ALA A 471 -35.17 -0.50 -17.25
N THR A 472 -35.41 0.77 -16.92
CA THR A 472 -34.60 1.57 -16.00
C THR A 472 -34.98 1.23 -14.55
N PHE A 473 -34.00 0.99 -13.69
CA PHE A 473 -34.23 0.68 -12.28
C PHE A 473 -34.64 1.92 -11.48
N THR A 474 -35.52 1.75 -10.49
CA THR A 474 -35.74 2.77 -9.46
C THR A 474 -34.58 2.74 -8.44
N PRO A 475 -34.37 3.81 -7.64
CA PRO A 475 -33.37 3.78 -6.58
C PRO A 475 -33.59 2.66 -5.54
N ALA A 476 -34.85 2.30 -5.26
CA ALA A 476 -35.19 1.21 -4.35
C ALA A 476 -34.77 -0.16 -4.88
N ALA A 477 -34.85 -0.37 -6.21
CA ALA A 477 -34.46 -1.62 -6.84
C ALA A 477 -32.97 -1.93 -6.69
N LEU A 478 -32.11 -0.91 -6.54
CA LEU A 478 -30.67 -1.10 -6.35
C LEU A 478 -30.33 -1.88 -5.07
N GLN A 479 -31.12 -1.72 -4.00
CA GLN A 479 -30.92 -2.48 -2.76
C GLN A 479 -31.24 -3.96 -2.94
N THR A 480 -32.35 -4.27 -3.63
CA THR A 480 -32.76 -5.64 -3.96
C THR A 480 -31.79 -6.31 -4.93
N LEU A 481 -31.27 -5.56 -5.92
CA LEU A 481 -30.27 -6.04 -6.86
C LEU A 481 -28.95 -6.40 -6.15
N GLU A 482 -28.54 -5.60 -5.16
CA GLU A 482 -27.35 -5.87 -4.37
C GLU A 482 -27.51 -7.08 -3.44
N GLU A 483 -28.71 -7.33 -2.92
CA GLU A 483 -29.03 -8.58 -2.21
C GLU A 483 -28.98 -9.79 -3.15
N LEU A 484 -29.62 -9.70 -4.33
CA LEU A 484 -29.58 -10.72 -5.37
C LEU A 484 -28.12 -11.04 -5.78
N ARG A 485 -27.28 -10.01 -5.94
CA ARG A 485 -25.86 -10.16 -6.27
C ARG A 485 -25.12 -11.00 -5.23
N ARG A 486 -25.33 -10.73 -3.94
CA ARG A 486 -24.72 -11.50 -2.83
C ARG A 486 -25.16 -12.96 -2.86
N VAL A 487 -26.46 -13.23 -3.03
CA VAL A 487 -26.99 -14.59 -3.12
C VAL A 487 -26.35 -15.34 -4.29
N LEU A 488 -26.31 -14.74 -5.47
CA LEU A 488 -25.76 -15.38 -6.67
C LEU A 488 -24.22 -15.51 -6.65
N SER A 489 -23.53 -14.73 -5.83
CA SER A 489 -22.09 -14.87 -5.62
C SER A 489 -21.74 -16.16 -4.89
N VAL A 490 -22.63 -16.66 -4.02
CA VAL A 490 -22.45 -17.94 -3.33
C VAL A 490 -22.72 -19.13 -4.28
N ALA A 491 -23.63 -18.98 -5.24
CA ALA A 491 -24.00 -20.03 -6.21
C ALA A 491 -23.13 -20.05 -7.50
N GLN A 492 -21.82 -19.78 -7.38
CA GLN A 492 -20.93 -19.47 -8.52
C GLN A 492 -20.76 -20.58 -9.58
N ASN A 493 -21.14 -21.83 -9.28
CA ASN A 493 -20.98 -22.99 -10.19
C ASN A 493 -22.26 -23.37 -10.95
N GLU A 494 -23.33 -22.57 -10.84
CA GLU A 494 -24.61 -22.82 -11.51
C GLU A 494 -24.90 -21.78 -12.59
N LEU A 495 -25.56 -22.23 -13.66
CA LEU A 495 -26.16 -21.35 -14.65
C LEU A 495 -27.28 -20.57 -13.96
N VAL A 496 -27.42 -19.30 -14.33
CA VAL A 496 -28.45 -18.41 -13.79
C VAL A 496 -29.32 -17.97 -14.96
N ARG A 497 -30.58 -18.36 -14.97
CA ARG A 497 -31.57 -17.86 -15.92
C ARG A 497 -32.44 -16.81 -15.25
N ILE A 498 -32.46 -15.62 -15.86
CA ILE A 498 -33.20 -14.45 -15.41
C ILE A 498 -34.46 -14.35 -16.28
N GLU A 499 -35.61 -14.53 -15.65
CA GLU A 499 -36.91 -14.61 -16.33
C GLU A 499 -37.73 -13.36 -15.97
N GLY A 500 -37.99 -12.51 -16.97
CA GLY A 500 -38.80 -11.30 -16.79
C GLY A 500 -40.28 -11.58 -17.04
N HIS A 501 -41.15 -11.02 -16.20
CA HIS A 501 -42.61 -11.12 -16.34
C HIS A 501 -43.29 -9.75 -16.31
N THR A 502 -44.42 -9.63 -17.00
CA THR A 502 -45.32 -8.47 -16.93
C THR A 502 -46.70 -8.88 -16.41
N ASP A 503 -47.53 -7.90 -16.08
CA ASP A 503 -48.97 -8.12 -15.97
C ASP A 503 -49.63 -8.15 -17.36
N ASN A 504 -50.96 -8.29 -17.40
CA ASN A 504 -51.74 -8.38 -18.64
C ASN A 504 -52.18 -7.01 -19.21
N VAL A 505 -51.65 -5.89 -18.72
CA VAL A 505 -52.04 -4.56 -19.18
C VAL A 505 -51.20 -4.18 -20.39
N GLY A 506 -51.86 -3.76 -21.48
CA GLY A 506 -51.19 -3.29 -22.68
C GLY A 506 -51.10 -4.34 -23.79
N ASN A 507 -50.24 -4.09 -24.78
CA ASN A 507 -50.07 -4.95 -25.93
C ASN A 507 -49.22 -6.19 -25.57
N PRO A 508 -49.66 -7.43 -25.87
CA PRO A 508 -48.91 -8.65 -25.54
C PRO A 508 -47.50 -8.72 -26.14
N SER A 509 -47.31 -8.26 -27.38
CA SER A 509 -45.99 -8.23 -28.04
C SER A 509 -45.06 -7.23 -27.35
N PHE A 510 -45.58 -6.04 -27.01
CA PHE A 510 -44.80 -5.06 -26.26
C PHE A 510 -44.43 -5.58 -24.86
N ASN A 511 -45.33 -6.28 -24.20
CA ASN A 511 -45.11 -6.87 -22.87
C ASN A 511 -44.04 -7.97 -22.92
N GLN A 512 -44.01 -8.76 -23.99
CA GLN A 512 -42.95 -9.71 -24.26
C GLN A 512 -41.58 -9.00 -24.35
N ASP A 513 -41.45 -8.01 -25.23
CA ASP A 513 -40.21 -7.24 -25.41
C ASP A 513 -39.77 -6.49 -24.14
N LEU A 514 -40.72 -5.94 -23.38
CA LEU A 514 -40.45 -5.25 -22.13
C LEU A 514 -39.91 -6.20 -21.06
N SER A 515 -40.49 -7.40 -20.97
CA SER A 515 -40.05 -8.41 -20.00
C SER A 515 -38.61 -8.85 -20.26
N GLU A 516 -38.24 -9.04 -21.52
CA GLU A 516 -36.89 -9.43 -21.93
C GLU A 516 -35.88 -8.31 -21.67
N ARG A 517 -36.21 -7.06 -22.04
CA ARG A 517 -35.34 -5.90 -21.76
C ARG A 517 -35.08 -5.71 -20.27
N ARG A 518 -36.07 -5.97 -19.41
CA ARG A 518 -35.91 -5.91 -17.95
C ARG A 518 -35.00 -7.01 -17.42
N ALA A 519 -35.18 -8.24 -17.88
CA ALA A 519 -34.28 -9.34 -17.53
C ALA A 519 -32.85 -9.09 -18.04
N GLN A 520 -32.68 -8.52 -19.23
CA GLN A 520 -31.38 -8.09 -19.77
C GLN A 520 -30.76 -6.95 -18.97
N ALA A 521 -31.56 -6.00 -18.48
CA ALA A 521 -31.06 -4.94 -17.59
C ALA A 521 -30.51 -5.53 -16.28
N VAL A 522 -31.18 -6.53 -15.69
CA VAL A 522 -30.70 -7.23 -14.48
C VAL A 522 -29.40 -7.98 -14.78
N ARG A 523 -29.33 -8.69 -15.92
CA ARG A 523 -28.10 -9.34 -16.40
C ARG A 523 -26.95 -8.33 -16.48
N ASN A 524 -27.14 -7.25 -17.24
CA ASN A 524 -26.13 -6.21 -17.44
C ASN A 524 -25.66 -5.63 -16.10
N TRP A 525 -26.60 -5.29 -15.23
CA TRP A 525 -26.29 -4.75 -13.92
C TRP A 525 -25.42 -5.71 -13.10
N LEU A 526 -25.76 -7.01 -13.06
CA LEU A 526 -24.96 -8.04 -12.37
C LEU A 526 -23.55 -8.15 -12.97
N GLN A 527 -23.43 -8.17 -14.30
CA GLN A 527 -22.14 -8.21 -14.98
C GLN A 527 -21.29 -6.96 -14.70
N ASP A 528 -21.92 -5.78 -14.66
CA ASP A 528 -21.27 -4.52 -14.32
C ASP A 528 -20.80 -4.49 -12.86
N GLN A 529 -21.50 -5.18 -11.95
CA GLN A 529 -21.04 -5.31 -10.57
C GLN A 529 -19.82 -6.23 -10.42
N SER A 530 -19.77 -7.33 -11.17
CA SER A 530 -18.64 -8.28 -11.14
C SER A 530 -18.63 -9.22 -12.33
N ARG A 531 -17.77 -8.97 -13.33
CA ARG A 531 -17.60 -9.88 -14.48
C ARG A 531 -16.97 -11.23 -14.10
N SER A 532 -16.17 -11.28 -13.04
CA SER A 532 -15.56 -12.54 -12.58
C SER A 532 -16.59 -13.45 -11.92
N THR A 533 -17.55 -12.88 -11.20
CA THR A 533 -18.67 -13.61 -10.62
C THR A 533 -19.74 -13.92 -11.68
N PHE A 534 -19.99 -12.99 -12.61
CA PHE A 534 -21.06 -13.09 -13.61
C PHE A 534 -20.52 -13.06 -15.05
N PRO A 535 -19.80 -14.11 -15.50
CA PRO A 535 -19.27 -14.18 -16.86
C PRO A 535 -20.37 -14.35 -17.91
N ASP A 536 -20.08 -14.02 -19.17
CA ASP A 536 -21.07 -13.88 -20.25
C ASP A 536 -22.01 -15.06 -20.47
N ASN A 537 -21.48 -16.28 -20.34
CA ASN A 537 -22.21 -17.52 -20.59
C ASN A 537 -22.92 -18.07 -19.33
N ARG A 538 -22.69 -17.49 -18.14
CA ARG A 538 -23.37 -17.91 -16.90
C ARG A 538 -24.80 -17.39 -16.82
N LEU A 539 -25.04 -16.18 -17.32
CA LEU A 539 -26.31 -15.47 -17.19
C LEU A 539 -27.13 -15.60 -18.48
N GLN A 540 -28.25 -16.29 -18.40
CA GLN A 540 -29.25 -16.40 -19.45
C GLN A 540 -30.41 -15.43 -19.20
N VAL A 541 -31.01 -14.95 -20.27
CA VAL A 541 -32.17 -14.04 -20.21
C VAL A 541 -33.33 -14.67 -20.96
N ARG A 542 -34.52 -14.64 -20.36
CA ARG A 542 -35.78 -14.95 -21.03
C ARG A 542 -36.84 -13.92 -20.67
N GLY A 543 -37.49 -13.33 -21.67
CA GLY A 543 -38.76 -12.65 -21.48
C GLY A 543 -39.91 -13.66 -21.51
N LEU A 544 -40.83 -13.58 -20.55
CA LEU A 544 -42.03 -14.43 -20.52
C LEU A 544 -43.33 -13.62 -20.70
N GLY A 545 -43.21 -12.30 -20.82
CA GLY A 545 -44.33 -11.38 -20.98
C GLY A 545 -45.41 -11.63 -19.92
N GLN A 546 -46.66 -11.66 -20.37
CA GLN A 546 -47.84 -11.84 -19.53
C GLN A 546 -48.32 -13.30 -19.44
N ASN A 547 -47.55 -14.25 -19.99
CA ASN A 547 -48.03 -15.61 -20.27
C ASN A 547 -48.00 -16.55 -19.05
N GLN A 548 -47.34 -16.16 -17.96
CA GLN A 548 -47.20 -16.94 -16.73
C GLN A 548 -47.56 -16.11 -15.48
N PRO A 549 -48.86 -15.81 -15.27
CA PRO A 549 -49.31 -15.09 -14.08
C PRO A 549 -49.24 -15.99 -12.85
N VAL A 550 -48.76 -15.42 -11.74
CA VAL A 550 -48.73 -16.06 -10.41
C VAL A 550 -49.84 -15.53 -9.48
N ALA A 551 -50.59 -14.54 -9.95
CA ALA A 551 -51.69 -13.93 -9.24
C ALA A 551 -52.77 -13.40 -10.20
N ASP A 552 -53.97 -13.16 -9.67
CA ASP A 552 -55.09 -12.64 -10.45
C ASP A 552 -54.85 -11.22 -10.98
N ASN A 553 -54.77 -11.10 -12.31
CA ASN A 553 -54.58 -9.85 -13.02
C ASN A 553 -55.76 -8.87 -12.94
N SER A 554 -56.94 -9.32 -12.49
CA SER A 554 -58.09 -8.43 -12.29
C SER A 554 -57.83 -7.41 -11.16
N THR A 555 -56.97 -7.76 -10.19
CA THR A 555 -56.67 -6.93 -9.02
C THR A 555 -55.36 -6.15 -9.16
N PRO A 556 -55.26 -4.91 -8.66
CA PRO A 556 -54.00 -4.16 -8.63
C PRO A 556 -52.86 -4.91 -7.91
N ALA A 557 -53.18 -5.60 -6.81
CA ALA A 557 -52.22 -6.38 -6.04
C ALA A 557 -51.72 -7.61 -6.80
N GLY A 558 -52.58 -8.30 -7.55
CA GLY A 558 -52.17 -9.42 -8.39
C GLY A 558 -51.33 -8.97 -9.59
N ARG A 559 -51.67 -7.84 -10.23
CA ARG A 559 -50.81 -7.23 -11.27
C ARG A 559 -49.42 -6.89 -10.74
N ALA A 560 -49.33 -6.33 -9.53
CA ALA A 560 -48.04 -6.03 -8.91
C ALA A 560 -47.18 -7.28 -8.67
N ARG A 561 -47.80 -8.41 -8.29
CA ARG A 561 -47.09 -9.70 -8.14
C ARG A 561 -46.66 -10.30 -9.48
N ASN A 562 -47.41 -10.06 -10.56
CA ASN A 562 -47.07 -10.55 -11.89
C ASN A 562 -45.92 -9.78 -12.55
N ARG A 563 -45.71 -8.50 -12.18
CA ARG A 563 -44.53 -7.70 -12.56
C ARG A 563 -43.32 -8.08 -11.68
N ARG A 564 -42.66 -9.17 -12.02
CA ARG A 564 -41.56 -9.76 -11.24
C ARG A 564 -40.41 -10.22 -12.13
N VAL A 565 -39.27 -10.49 -11.49
CA VAL A 565 -38.16 -11.22 -12.11
C VAL A 565 -37.97 -12.52 -11.34
N GLU A 566 -37.98 -13.64 -12.05
CA GLU A 566 -37.62 -14.93 -11.47
C GLU A 566 -36.18 -15.28 -11.79
N ILE A 567 -35.51 -15.89 -10.82
CA ILE A 567 -34.14 -16.34 -10.91
C ILE A 567 -34.14 -17.85 -10.77
N VAL A 568 -33.67 -18.52 -11.81
CA VAL A 568 -33.57 -19.98 -11.89
C VAL A 568 -32.11 -20.35 -11.87
N LEU A 569 -31.74 -21.23 -10.96
CA LEU A 569 -30.42 -21.81 -10.88
C LEU A 569 -30.46 -23.25 -11.39
N GLY A 570 -29.39 -23.70 -12.04
CA GLY A 570 -29.32 -25.08 -12.47
C GLY A 570 -28.07 -25.49 -13.24
N ARG A 571 -28.07 -26.75 -13.67
CA ARG A 571 -26.99 -27.36 -14.44
C ARG A 571 -27.39 -27.67 -15.86
#